data_AF-X1J6K0-F1
#
_entry.id   AF-X1J6K0-F1
#
_cell.length_a   1.000
_cell.length_b   1.000
_cell.length_c   1.000
_cell.angle_alpha   90.00
_cell.angle_beta   90.00
_cell.angle_gamma   90.00
#
_symmetry.space_group_name_H-M   'P 1'
#
loop_
_entity.id
_entity.type
_entity.pdbx_description
1 polymer ?
#
loop_
_entity_poly.entity_id
_entity_poly.type
_entity_poly.pdbx_seq_one_letter_code
_entity_poly.pdbx_strand_id
1 'polypeptide(L)'
;MSFRSLVARSLGALTIAAAFVGSASAQDYPTRQITMIVPFAAGGPTDVVTRIVASHMAQTLGQAIVIENVVGAGGTTGATRAARAQPDGYTLITGHMGTHAAAVPLYPKLAYNPEKDFEPIALLAGTPILVLARKDFPANDLTGFVAYLKANTDKINMAHAGVGSVSHVSCELFNSIVGIKPTGVPFNGTGPAMNALVAQQVDYMCDH
;
A
#
# COMPACT_ATOMS: atom_id res chain seq x y z
N MET A 1 66.44 33.76 8.06
CA MET A 1 64.97 33.92 7.89
C MET A 1 64.29 32.84 8.73
N SER A 2 63.57 33.25 9.77
CA SER A 2 63.16 32.40 10.89
C SER A 2 61.90 31.57 10.57
N PHE A 3 61.99 30.26 10.75
CA PHE A 3 60.90 29.27 10.61
C PHE A 3 59.66 29.60 11.49
N ARG A 4 59.82 30.48 12.49
CA ARG A 4 58.74 30.90 13.41
C ARG A 4 57.71 31.84 12.77
N SER A 5 58.04 32.54 11.67
CA SER A 5 57.08 33.46 11.01
C SER A 5 56.13 32.77 10.03
N LEU A 6 56.47 31.56 9.54
CA LEU A 6 55.62 30.78 8.65
C LEU A 6 54.50 30.04 9.41
N VAL A 7 54.78 29.54 10.62
CA VAL A 7 53.79 28.83 11.46
C VAL A 7 52.68 29.77 11.98
N ALA A 8 53.02 31.04 12.26
CA ALA A 8 52.04 32.03 12.72
C ALA A 8 51.05 32.46 11.62
N ARG A 9 51.45 32.39 10.34
CA ARG A 9 50.60 32.72 9.19
C ARG A 9 49.65 31.59 8.80
N SER A 10 50.01 30.33 9.05
CA SER A 10 49.15 29.16 8.77
C SER A 10 48.08 28.93 9.85
N LEU A 11 48.27 29.41 11.08
CA LEU A 11 47.23 29.34 12.13
C LEU A 11 46.08 30.35 11.92
N GLY A 12 46.35 31.51 11.31
CA GLY A 12 45.32 32.52 11.03
C GLY A 12 44.40 32.19 9.85
N ALA A 13 44.85 31.34 8.92
CA ALA A 13 44.04 30.91 7.77
C ALA A 13 43.01 29.83 8.15
N LEU A 14 43.28 29.04 9.20
CA LEU A 14 42.39 27.95 9.64
C LEU A 14 41.19 28.46 10.44
N THR A 15 41.32 29.60 11.13
CA THR A 15 40.24 30.21 11.93
C THR A 15 39.20 30.94 11.10
N ILE A 16 39.55 31.48 9.93
CA ILE A 16 38.59 32.14 9.02
C ILE A 16 37.74 31.10 8.27
N ALA A 17 38.27 29.90 7.99
CA ALA A 17 37.51 28.82 7.36
C ALA A 17 36.44 28.21 8.27
N ALA A 18 36.61 28.30 9.60
CA ALA A 18 35.62 27.80 10.57
C ALA A 18 34.40 28.73 10.75
N ALA A 19 34.49 30.00 10.31
CA ALA A 19 33.37 30.95 10.39
C ALA A 19 32.37 30.82 9.23
N PHE A 20 32.70 30.05 8.18
CA PHE A 20 31.83 29.79 7.04
C PHE A 20 31.11 28.44 7.11
N VAL A 21 31.19 27.73 8.25
CA VAL A 21 30.28 26.63 8.52
C VAL A 21 28.95 27.25 8.92
N GLY A 22 28.21 27.73 7.91
CA GLY A 22 26.85 28.22 8.08
C GLY A 22 26.06 27.16 8.85
N SER A 23 25.36 27.59 9.89
CA SER A 23 24.42 26.75 10.61
C SER A 23 23.50 26.11 9.58
N ALA A 24 23.63 24.80 9.37
CA ALA A 24 22.63 24.05 8.64
C ALA A 24 21.36 24.13 9.48
N SER A 25 20.48 25.09 9.18
CA SER A 25 19.10 25.03 9.65
C SER A 25 18.56 23.73 9.10
N ALA A 26 18.26 22.78 9.98
CA ALA A 26 17.40 21.67 9.62
C ALA A 26 16.19 22.30 8.92
N GLN A 27 15.96 21.95 7.66
CA GLN A 27 14.75 22.43 6.99
C GLN A 27 13.57 21.90 7.80
N ASP A 28 12.69 22.79 8.24
CA ASP A 28 11.46 22.40 8.91
C ASP A 28 10.66 21.52 7.95
N TYR A 29 10.56 20.22 8.21
CA TYR A 29 9.72 19.31 7.44
C TYR A 29 8.43 19.04 8.22
N PRO A 30 7.25 19.05 7.59
CA PRO A 30 6.97 19.43 6.19
C PRO A 30 6.66 20.94 6.00
N THR A 31 7.07 21.53 4.86
CA THR A 31 6.76 22.93 4.48
C THR A 31 5.65 23.07 3.44
N ARG A 32 5.17 21.96 2.88
CA ARG A 32 4.13 21.89 1.85
C ARG A 32 3.29 20.64 2.02
N GLN A 33 2.23 20.52 1.22
CA GLN A 33 1.34 19.34 1.27
C GLN A 33 2.11 18.04 1.01
N ILE A 34 1.71 16.98 1.70
CA ILE A 34 2.17 15.61 1.46
C ILE A 34 1.13 14.89 0.60
N THR A 35 1.57 14.12 -0.38
CA THR A 35 0.72 13.22 -1.16
C THR A 35 0.82 11.82 -0.58
N MET A 36 -0.31 11.18 -0.29
CA MET A 36 -0.38 9.80 0.17
C MET A 36 -1.08 8.95 -0.88
N ILE A 37 -0.31 8.08 -1.55
CA ILE A 37 -0.81 7.17 -2.57
C ILE A 37 -1.53 6.01 -1.90
N VAL A 38 -2.78 5.80 -2.29
CA VAL A 38 -3.56 4.60 -1.99
C VAL A 38 -3.62 3.76 -3.26
N PRO A 39 -3.06 2.53 -3.28
CA PRO A 39 -2.94 1.74 -4.50
C PRO A 39 -4.26 1.05 -4.96
N PHE A 40 -5.42 1.54 -4.53
CA PHE A 40 -6.74 0.98 -4.81
C PHE A 40 -7.82 2.05 -4.90
N ALA A 41 -8.98 1.67 -5.43
CA ALA A 41 -10.16 2.53 -5.52
C ALA A 41 -10.60 3.03 -4.13
N ALA A 42 -11.15 4.25 -4.11
CA ALA A 42 -11.69 4.85 -2.91
C ALA A 42 -12.83 4.03 -2.30
N GLY A 43 -13.00 4.12 -0.98
CA GLY A 43 -14.03 3.39 -0.23
C GLY A 43 -13.70 1.93 0.09
N GLY A 44 -12.54 1.43 -0.36
CA GLY A 44 -12.01 0.14 0.12
C GLY A 44 -11.27 0.26 1.46
N PRO A 45 -10.89 -0.87 2.08
CA PRO A 45 -10.27 -0.90 3.41
C PRO A 45 -9.01 -0.03 3.52
N THR A 46 -8.11 -0.11 2.53
CA THR A 46 -6.90 0.71 2.50
C THR A 46 -7.22 2.20 2.50
N ASP A 47 -8.15 2.65 1.67
CA ASP A 47 -8.55 4.06 1.58
C ASP A 47 -9.15 4.57 2.89
N VAL A 48 -9.98 3.76 3.56
CA VAL A 48 -10.59 4.11 4.86
C VAL A 48 -9.50 4.29 5.92
N VAL A 49 -8.58 3.32 6.06
CA VAL A 49 -7.48 3.41 7.02
C VAL A 49 -6.58 4.61 6.72
N THR A 50 -6.21 4.81 5.46
CA THR A 50 -5.41 5.97 5.02
C THR A 50 -6.09 7.29 5.40
N ARG A 51 -7.40 7.45 5.13
CA ARG A 51 -8.13 8.69 5.45
C ARG A 51 -8.12 9.00 6.95
N ILE A 52 -8.32 8.00 7.79
CA ILE A 52 -8.28 8.16 9.25
C ILE A 52 -6.89 8.62 9.69
N VAL A 53 -5.85 7.92 9.25
CA VAL A 53 -4.46 8.22 9.64
C VAL A 53 -4.02 9.58 9.09
N ALA A 54 -4.28 9.86 7.82
CA ALA A 54 -3.92 11.11 7.16
C ALA A 54 -4.57 12.32 7.83
N SER A 55 -5.82 12.20 8.28
CA SER A 55 -6.51 13.27 9.02
C SER A 55 -5.77 13.64 10.30
N HIS A 56 -5.34 12.65 11.09
CA HIS A 56 -4.57 12.90 12.32
C HIS A 56 -3.16 13.42 12.02
N MET A 57 -2.47 12.82 11.05
CA MET A 57 -1.15 13.27 10.64
C MET A 57 -1.17 14.74 10.17
N ALA A 58 -2.19 15.16 9.42
CA ALA A 58 -2.30 16.54 8.96
C ALA A 58 -2.41 17.53 10.13
N GLN A 59 -3.13 17.16 11.21
CA GLN A 59 -3.23 17.98 12.42
C GLN A 59 -1.88 18.07 13.16
N THR A 60 -1.15 16.96 13.26
CA THR A 60 0.16 16.92 13.94
C THR A 60 1.24 17.64 13.15
N LEU A 61 1.26 17.50 11.82
CA LEU A 61 2.30 18.04 10.95
C LEU A 61 2.03 19.49 10.51
N GLY A 62 0.82 20.00 10.72
CA GLY A 62 0.43 21.35 10.29
C GLY A 62 0.38 21.54 8.77
N GLN A 63 0.38 20.45 8.01
CA GLN A 63 0.32 20.46 6.54
C GLN A 63 -0.79 19.54 6.04
N ALA A 64 -1.38 19.89 4.90
CA ALA A 64 -2.39 19.07 4.27
C ALA A 64 -1.79 17.72 3.79
N ILE A 65 -2.56 16.64 3.94
CA ILE A 65 -2.26 15.35 3.33
C ILE A 65 -3.33 15.06 2.28
N VAL A 66 -2.91 15.00 1.02
CA VAL A 66 -3.79 14.72 -0.12
C VAL A 66 -3.69 13.24 -0.46
N ILE A 67 -4.83 12.57 -0.45
CA ILE A 67 -4.91 11.14 -0.79
C ILE A 67 -5.17 11.00 -2.29
N GLU A 68 -4.33 10.19 -2.94
CA GLU A 68 -4.47 9.88 -4.36
C GLU A 68 -4.68 8.39 -4.56
N ASN A 69 -5.87 8.00 -5.03
CA ASN A 69 -6.20 6.62 -5.36
C ASN A 69 -5.64 6.25 -6.73
N VAL A 70 -4.54 5.50 -6.77
CA VAL A 70 -3.88 5.03 -7.99
C VAL A 70 -4.18 3.55 -8.20
N VAL A 71 -5.17 3.27 -9.05
CA VAL A 71 -5.71 1.92 -9.24
C VAL A 71 -4.93 1.11 -10.28
N GLY A 72 -5.03 -0.22 -10.18
CA GLY A 72 -4.59 -1.16 -11.22
C GLY A 72 -3.65 -2.24 -10.70
N ALA A 73 -3.71 -3.40 -11.38
CA ALA A 73 -2.78 -4.52 -11.22
C ALA A 73 -2.48 -4.91 -9.75
N GLY A 74 -3.55 -5.10 -8.95
CA GLY A 74 -3.41 -5.51 -7.54
C GLY A 74 -2.64 -4.51 -6.67
N GLY A 75 -2.60 -3.24 -7.08
CA GLY A 75 -1.91 -2.15 -6.40
C GLY A 75 -0.46 -1.93 -6.86
N THR A 76 0.06 -2.74 -7.77
CA THR A 76 1.43 -2.59 -8.28
C THR A 76 1.61 -1.28 -9.05
N THR A 77 0.57 -0.77 -9.72
CA THR A 77 0.62 0.54 -10.42
C THR A 77 0.89 1.69 -9.43
N GLY A 78 0.18 1.72 -8.31
CA GLY A 78 0.40 2.71 -7.25
C GLY A 78 1.77 2.56 -6.58
N ALA A 79 2.18 1.32 -6.30
CA ALA A 79 3.50 1.04 -5.72
C ALA A 79 4.65 1.43 -6.65
N THR A 80 4.59 1.14 -7.95
CA THR A 80 5.60 1.58 -8.91
C THR A 80 5.69 3.10 -9.00
N ARG A 81 4.55 3.81 -8.91
CA ARG A 81 4.57 5.28 -8.87
C ARG A 81 5.28 5.79 -7.62
N ALA A 82 4.96 5.22 -6.45
CA ALA A 82 5.57 5.61 -5.19
C ALA A 82 7.09 5.33 -5.17
N ALA A 83 7.52 4.16 -5.64
CA ALA A 83 8.93 3.77 -5.73
C ALA A 83 9.76 4.70 -6.65
N ARG A 84 9.11 5.39 -7.60
CA ARG A 84 9.76 6.33 -8.53
C ARG A 84 9.63 7.79 -8.10
N ALA A 85 8.97 8.06 -6.98
CA ALA A 85 8.84 9.41 -6.47
C ALA A 85 10.18 9.95 -5.96
N GLN A 86 10.30 11.27 -5.85
CA GLN A 86 11.45 11.87 -5.19
C GLN A 86 11.45 11.44 -3.72
N PRO A 87 12.59 10.98 -3.16
CA PRO A 87 12.68 10.53 -1.78
C PRO A 87 12.81 11.73 -0.81
N ASP A 88 11.87 12.67 -0.89
CA ASP A 88 11.87 13.94 -0.14
C ASP A 88 10.79 13.99 0.96
N GLY A 89 10.10 12.87 1.19
CA GLY A 89 9.03 12.73 2.20
C GLY A 89 7.65 13.23 1.74
N TYR A 90 7.54 13.94 0.62
CA TYR A 90 6.27 14.53 0.18
C TYR A 90 5.41 13.59 -0.68
N THR A 91 5.90 12.40 -0.99
CA THR A 91 5.11 11.31 -1.58
C THR A 91 5.27 10.06 -0.74
N LEU A 92 4.17 9.64 -0.13
CA LEU A 92 4.09 8.43 0.69
C LEU A 92 3.17 7.41 0.00
N ILE A 93 3.26 6.15 0.40
CA ILE A 93 2.32 5.12 -0.01
C ILE A 93 1.76 4.39 1.21
N THR A 94 0.45 4.11 1.20
CA THR A 94 -0.12 3.11 2.08
C THR A 94 0.05 1.73 1.45
N GLY A 95 1.14 1.06 1.82
CA GLY A 95 1.42 -0.32 1.44
C GLY A 95 0.58 -1.33 2.23
N HIS A 96 0.53 -2.57 1.74
CA HIS A 96 -0.04 -3.71 2.47
C HIS A 96 0.60 -5.02 1.99
N MET A 97 0.21 -6.14 2.57
CA MET A 97 0.74 -7.48 2.22
C MET A 97 0.70 -7.81 0.72
N GLY A 98 -0.35 -7.42 -0.01
CA GLY A 98 -0.39 -7.57 -1.48
C GLY A 98 0.73 -6.84 -2.23
N THR A 99 0.90 -5.53 -2.04
CA THR A 99 1.95 -4.75 -2.73
C THR A 99 3.37 -5.09 -2.24
N HIS A 100 3.55 -5.45 -0.96
CA HIS A 100 4.89 -5.63 -0.39
C HIS A 100 5.37 -7.08 -0.33
N ALA A 101 4.46 -8.06 -0.41
CA ALA A 101 4.83 -9.48 -0.36
C ALA A 101 4.24 -10.26 -1.54
N ALA A 102 2.91 -10.24 -1.71
CA ALA A 102 2.24 -11.11 -2.66
C ALA A 102 2.54 -10.76 -4.14
N ALA A 103 2.76 -9.50 -4.46
CA ALA A 103 3.12 -9.06 -5.80
C ALA A 103 4.48 -9.61 -6.27
N VAL A 104 5.43 -9.83 -5.36
CA VAL A 104 6.81 -10.26 -5.70
C VAL A 104 6.83 -11.58 -6.46
N PRO A 105 6.21 -12.68 -5.98
CA PRO A 105 6.16 -13.93 -6.74
C PRO A 105 5.12 -13.94 -7.86
N LEU A 106 4.11 -13.05 -7.83
CA LEU A 106 2.98 -13.08 -8.77
C LEU A 106 3.19 -12.23 -10.03
N TYR A 107 4.12 -11.28 -10.02
CA TYR A 107 4.45 -10.44 -11.16
C TYR A 107 5.89 -10.68 -11.61
N PRO A 108 6.13 -11.47 -12.69
CA PRO A 108 7.48 -11.78 -13.16
C PRO A 108 8.34 -10.57 -13.55
N LYS A 109 7.70 -9.44 -13.85
CA LYS A 109 8.34 -8.16 -14.20
C LYS A 109 7.87 -7.05 -13.27
N LEU A 110 7.83 -7.33 -11.97
CA LEU A 110 7.49 -6.32 -10.97
C LEU A 110 8.44 -5.12 -11.10
N ALA A 111 7.90 -3.92 -11.24
CA ALA A 111 8.67 -2.71 -11.55
C ALA A 111 9.22 -1.99 -10.31
N TYR A 112 9.23 -2.66 -9.16
CA TYR A 112 9.80 -2.20 -7.89
C TYR A 112 10.24 -3.40 -7.04
N ASN A 113 11.13 -3.14 -6.10
CA ASN A 113 11.54 -4.06 -5.05
C ASN A 113 11.03 -3.52 -3.69
N PRO A 114 10.07 -4.19 -3.02
CA PRO A 114 9.50 -3.72 -1.76
C PRO A 114 10.51 -3.48 -0.64
N GLU A 115 11.61 -4.24 -0.60
CA GLU A 115 12.63 -4.16 0.46
C GLU A 115 13.67 -3.08 0.19
N LYS A 116 13.90 -2.71 -1.08
CA LYS A 116 14.98 -1.79 -1.48
C LYS A 116 14.48 -0.41 -1.87
N ASP A 117 13.27 -0.32 -2.42
CA ASP A 117 12.75 0.90 -3.02
C ASP A 117 11.84 1.69 -2.06
N PHE A 118 11.62 1.20 -0.83
CA PHE A 118 10.78 1.84 0.18
C PHE A 118 11.46 1.88 1.55
N GLU A 119 11.28 3.00 2.25
CA GLU A 119 11.61 3.13 3.67
C GLU A 119 10.34 2.90 4.51
N PRO A 120 10.31 1.91 5.42
CA PRO A 120 9.15 1.65 6.26
C PRO A 120 8.98 2.73 7.33
N ILE A 121 7.77 3.30 7.42
CA ILE A 121 7.45 4.35 8.41
C ILE A 121 6.74 3.75 9.63
N ALA A 122 5.59 3.12 9.42
CA ALA A 122 4.77 2.56 10.50
C ALA A 122 3.80 1.49 9.98
N LEU A 123 3.44 0.54 10.84
CA LEU A 123 2.30 -0.35 10.62
C LEU A 123 1.01 0.38 11.03
N LEU A 124 0.10 0.60 10.08
CA LEU A 124 -1.11 1.39 10.33
C LEU A 124 -2.22 0.58 11.01
N ALA A 125 -2.45 -0.66 10.57
CA ALA A 125 -3.52 -1.52 11.07
C ALA A 125 -3.24 -3.00 10.78
N GLY A 126 -3.76 -3.88 11.63
CA GLY A 126 -3.92 -5.30 11.36
C GLY A 126 -5.41 -5.63 11.24
N THR A 127 -5.81 -6.20 10.10
CA THR A 127 -7.22 -6.45 9.76
C THR A 127 -7.43 -7.94 9.47
N PRO A 128 -8.44 -8.59 10.07
CA PRO A 128 -8.74 -10.00 9.82
C PRO A 128 -9.29 -10.19 8.41
N ILE A 129 -9.06 -11.35 7.80
CA ILE A 129 -9.70 -11.72 6.54
C ILE A 129 -11.06 -12.37 6.81
N LEU A 130 -12.08 -11.91 6.10
CA LEU A 130 -13.46 -12.41 6.11
C LEU A 130 -13.78 -13.06 4.77
N VAL A 131 -14.43 -14.23 4.81
CA VAL A 131 -15.07 -14.85 3.64
C VAL A 131 -16.51 -14.35 3.59
N LEU A 132 -16.87 -13.71 2.47
CA LEU A 132 -18.12 -12.99 2.30
C LEU A 132 -18.84 -13.56 1.07
N ALA A 133 -20.14 -13.78 1.17
CA ALA A 133 -20.97 -14.23 0.06
C ALA A 133 -22.12 -13.24 -0.19
N ARG A 134 -22.68 -13.26 -1.39
CA ARG A 134 -23.90 -12.49 -1.71
C ARG A 134 -25.05 -12.88 -0.78
N LYS A 135 -25.97 -11.94 -0.54
CA LYS A 135 -27.02 -12.07 0.50
C LYS A 135 -27.92 -13.30 0.34
N ASP A 136 -28.18 -13.72 -0.89
CA ASP A 136 -29.06 -14.83 -1.26
C ASP A 136 -28.27 -16.10 -1.63
N PHE A 137 -27.01 -16.19 -1.20
CA PHE A 137 -26.21 -17.39 -1.39
C PHE A 137 -26.88 -18.58 -0.66
N PRO A 138 -26.96 -19.78 -1.28
CA PRO A 138 -27.71 -20.92 -0.75
C PRO A 138 -26.95 -21.69 0.35
N ALA A 139 -26.37 -20.97 1.30
CA ALA A 139 -25.76 -21.49 2.52
C ALA A 139 -25.77 -20.43 3.62
N ASN A 140 -26.01 -20.85 4.86
CA ASN A 140 -26.05 -19.95 6.03
C ASN A 140 -24.85 -20.13 6.98
N ASP A 141 -23.93 -21.04 6.63
CA ASP A 141 -22.72 -21.31 7.39
C ASP A 141 -21.58 -21.73 6.44
N LEU A 142 -20.37 -21.81 6.98
CA LEU A 142 -19.17 -22.13 6.19
C LEU A 142 -19.20 -23.56 5.62
N THR A 143 -19.79 -24.52 6.34
CA THR A 143 -19.85 -25.93 5.91
C THR A 143 -20.72 -26.06 4.66
N GLY A 144 -21.93 -25.50 4.71
CA GLY A 144 -22.86 -25.43 3.58
C GLY A 144 -22.29 -24.61 2.43
N PHE A 145 -21.58 -23.52 2.74
CA PHE A 145 -20.92 -22.69 1.74
C PHE A 145 -19.88 -23.50 0.94
N VAL A 146 -18.98 -24.21 1.62
CA VAL A 146 -17.96 -25.05 0.97
C VAL A 146 -18.60 -26.20 0.18
N ALA A 147 -19.64 -26.85 0.73
CA ALA A 147 -20.36 -27.90 0.03
C ALA A 147 -20.99 -27.39 -1.28
N TYR A 148 -21.63 -26.21 -1.23
CA TYR A 148 -22.23 -25.59 -2.41
C TYR A 148 -21.17 -25.20 -3.44
N LEU A 149 -20.06 -24.60 -3.01
CA LEU A 149 -18.95 -24.24 -3.89
C LEU A 149 -18.42 -25.46 -4.64
N LYS A 150 -18.11 -26.55 -3.93
CA LYS A 150 -17.62 -27.79 -4.56
C LYS A 150 -18.58 -28.35 -5.60
N ALA A 151 -19.88 -28.36 -5.30
CA ALA A 151 -20.90 -28.86 -6.20
C ALA A 151 -21.14 -27.95 -7.43
N ASN A 152 -20.76 -26.68 -7.37
CA ASN A 152 -21.12 -25.68 -8.39
C ASN A 152 -19.93 -24.88 -8.93
N THR A 153 -18.68 -25.32 -8.71
CA THR A 153 -17.44 -24.55 -8.95
C THR A 153 -17.43 -23.77 -10.27
N ASP A 154 -17.82 -24.42 -11.38
CA ASP A 154 -17.78 -23.82 -12.73
C ASP A 154 -18.75 -22.65 -12.93
N LYS A 155 -19.71 -22.46 -12.01
CA LYS A 155 -20.71 -21.38 -12.05
C LYS A 155 -20.42 -20.27 -11.05
N ILE A 156 -19.37 -20.41 -10.23
CA ILE A 156 -19.06 -19.47 -9.17
C ILE A 156 -18.11 -18.39 -9.67
N ASN A 157 -18.48 -17.15 -9.39
CA ASN A 157 -17.65 -15.97 -9.62
C ASN A 157 -17.10 -15.45 -8.30
N MET A 158 -15.78 -15.45 -8.17
CA MET A 158 -15.04 -14.94 -7.01
C MET A 158 -14.50 -13.54 -7.29
N ALA A 159 -14.90 -12.54 -6.51
CA ALA A 159 -14.42 -11.17 -6.65
C ALA A 159 -13.04 -10.98 -5.98
N HIS A 160 -12.18 -10.16 -6.59
CA HIS A 160 -10.92 -9.72 -5.96
C HIS A 160 -10.43 -8.37 -6.49
N ALA A 161 -9.51 -7.71 -5.77
CA ALA A 161 -8.98 -6.40 -6.14
C ALA A 161 -7.81 -6.46 -7.16
N GLY A 162 -7.83 -7.44 -8.06
CA GLY A 162 -6.74 -7.71 -9.01
C GLY A 162 -5.71 -8.71 -8.50
N VAL A 163 -4.94 -9.29 -9.41
CA VAL A 163 -3.94 -10.33 -9.09
C VAL A 163 -2.89 -9.77 -8.14
N GLY A 164 -2.56 -10.51 -7.09
CA GLY A 164 -1.60 -10.09 -6.06
C GLY A 164 -2.11 -9.10 -5.01
N SER A 165 -3.38 -8.66 -5.11
CA SER A 165 -4.04 -8.01 -3.98
C SER A 165 -4.24 -8.98 -2.81
N VAL A 166 -4.45 -8.44 -1.60
CA VAL A 166 -4.75 -9.26 -0.41
C VAL A 166 -5.99 -10.14 -0.63
N SER A 167 -7.07 -9.56 -1.17
CA SER A 167 -8.32 -10.30 -1.46
C SER A 167 -8.11 -11.45 -2.44
N HIS A 168 -7.28 -11.26 -3.47
CA HIS A 168 -6.91 -12.32 -4.40
C HIS A 168 -6.19 -13.47 -3.70
N VAL A 169 -5.08 -13.20 -3.02
CA VAL A 169 -4.25 -14.28 -2.45
C VAL A 169 -4.93 -14.98 -1.28
N SER A 170 -5.73 -14.27 -0.50
CA SER A 170 -6.52 -14.87 0.57
C SER A 170 -7.60 -15.81 0.04
N CYS A 171 -8.29 -15.43 -1.04
CA CYS A 171 -9.26 -16.33 -1.66
C CYS A 171 -8.62 -17.48 -2.42
N GLU A 172 -7.50 -17.27 -3.11
CA GLU A 172 -6.76 -18.38 -3.74
C GLU A 172 -6.29 -19.39 -2.68
N LEU A 173 -5.85 -18.92 -1.50
CA LEU A 173 -5.51 -19.80 -0.39
C LEU A 173 -6.73 -20.58 0.11
N PHE A 174 -7.86 -19.90 0.34
CA PHE A 174 -9.11 -20.55 0.74
C PHE A 174 -9.56 -21.61 -0.29
N ASN A 175 -9.52 -21.25 -1.58
CA ASN A 175 -9.90 -22.12 -2.70
C ASN A 175 -9.00 -23.36 -2.78
N SER A 176 -7.70 -23.18 -2.59
CA SER A 176 -6.73 -24.27 -2.52
C SER A 176 -7.03 -25.23 -1.37
N ILE A 177 -7.32 -24.70 -0.17
CA ILE A 177 -7.66 -25.50 1.02
C ILE A 177 -8.93 -26.33 0.78
N VAL A 178 -9.96 -25.74 0.16
CA VAL A 178 -11.23 -26.43 -0.08
C VAL A 178 -11.25 -27.19 -1.41
N GLY A 179 -10.19 -27.11 -2.22
CA GLY A 179 -10.02 -27.88 -3.45
C GLY A 179 -10.95 -27.46 -4.59
N ILE A 180 -11.13 -26.15 -4.79
CA ILE A 180 -11.94 -25.58 -5.89
C ILE A 180 -11.13 -24.57 -6.71
N LYS A 181 -11.59 -24.27 -7.92
CA LYS A 181 -11.01 -23.25 -8.80
C LYS A 181 -12.10 -22.47 -9.54
N PRO A 182 -12.79 -21.53 -8.87
CA PRO A 182 -13.86 -20.75 -9.47
C PRO A 182 -13.32 -19.69 -10.44
N THR A 183 -14.23 -19.02 -11.15
CA THR A 183 -13.87 -17.92 -12.03
C THR A 183 -13.50 -16.68 -11.20
N GLY A 184 -12.28 -16.18 -11.34
CA GLY A 184 -11.85 -14.94 -10.69
C GLY A 184 -12.28 -13.70 -11.47
N VAL A 185 -12.93 -12.75 -10.80
CA VAL A 185 -13.41 -11.49 -11.36
C VAL A 185 -12.63 -10.31 -10.73
N PRO A 186 -11.74 -9.66 -11.49
CA PRO A 186 -10.91 -8.57 -10.98
C PRO A 186 -11.65 -7.23 -10.93
N PHE A 187 -11.40 -6.47 -9.88
CA PHE A 187 -11.85 -5.09 -9.68
C PHE A 187 -10.67 -4.18 -9.35
N ASN A 188 -10.85 -2.86 -9.47
CA ASN A 188 -9.86 -1.83 -9.13
C ASN A 188 -9.64 -1.63 -7.61
N GLY A 189 -10.22 -2.48 -6.78
CA GLY A 189 -10.28 -2.39 -5.33
C GLY A 189 -11.45 -3.21 -4.79
N THR A 190 -11.46 -3.51 -3.50
CA THR A 190 -12.56 -4.28 -2.91
C THR A 190 -13.82 -3.46 -2.64
N GLY A 191 -13.74 -2.12 -2.62
CA GLY A 191 -14.93 -1.25 -2.60
C GLY A 191 -15.87 -1.52 -3.79
N PRO A 192 -15.40 -1.40 -5.05
CA PRO A 192 -16.18 -1.82 -6.21
C PRO A 192 -16.59 -3.30 -6.22
N ALA A 193 -15.73 -4.21 -5.72
CA ALA A 193 -16.04 -5.64 -5.64
C ALA A 193 -17.20 -5.92 -4.67
N MET A 194 -17.24 -5.22 -3.53
CA MET A 194 -18.33 -5.29 -2.56
C MET A 194 -19.64 -4.79 -3.15
N ASN A 195 -19.61 -3.71 -3.93
CA ASN A 195 -20.79 -3.24 -4.66
C ASN A 195 -21.32 -4.31 -5.63
N ALA A 196 -20.43 -5.01 -6.34
CA ALA A 196 -20.81 -6.12 -7.22
C ALA A 196 -21.38 -7.32 -6.45
N LEU A 197 -20.82 -7.63 -5.27
CA LEU A 197 -21.32 -8.69 -4.38
C LEU A 197 -22.74 -8.38 -3.88
N VAL A 198 -22.97 -7.15 -3.43
CA VAL A 198 -24.29 -6.67 -2.99
C VAL A 198 -25.28 -6.69 -4.16
N ALA A 199 -24.83 -6.32 -5.36
CA ALA A 199 -25.62 -6.38 -6.58
C ALA A 199 -25.78 -7.79 -7.19
N GLN A 200 -25.27 -8.84 -6.50
CA GLN A 200 -25.35 -10.24 -6.92
C GLN A 200 -24.69 -10.53 -8.30
N GLN A 201 -23.72 -9.72 -8.70
CA GLN A 201 -22.94 -9.91 -9.93
C GLN A 201 -21.79 -10.90 -9.75
N VAL A 202 -21.36 -11.10 -8.50
CA VAL A 202 -20.36 -12.06 -8.06
C VAL A 202 -20.90 -12.81 -6.85
N ASP A 203 -20.39 -14.01 -6.59
CA ASP A 203 -20.94 -14.91 -5.59
C ASP A 203 -20.30 -14.76 -4.23
N TYR A 204 -18.98 -14.58 -4.19
CA TYR A 204 -18.23 -14.44 -2.95
C TYR A 204 -16.90 -13.70 -3.15
N MET A 205 -16.31 -13.27 -2.05
CA MET A 205 -14.98 -12.69 -2.02
C MET A 205 -14.34 -12.90 -0.64
N CYS A 206 -13.04 -12.64 -0.56
CA CYS A 206 -12.29 -12.62 0.68
C CYS A 206 -11.77 -11.21 0.86
N ASP A 207 -12.09 -10.54 1.97
CA ASP A 207 -11.66 -9.17 2.20
C ASP A 207 -11.30 -8.91 3.66
N HIS A 208 -10.65 -7.78 3.93
CA HIS A 208 -10.11 -7.37 5.22
C HIS A 208 -10.75 -6.09 5.75
#